data_AF-A0A6G6KD09-F1
#
_entry.id   AF-A0A6G6KD09-F1
#
_cell.length_a   1.000
_cell.length_b   1.000
_cell.length_c   1.000
_cell.angle_alpha   90.00
_cell.angle_beta   90.00
_cell.angle_gamma   90.00
#
_symmetry.space_group_name_H-M   'P 1'
#
loop_
_entity.id
_entity.type
_entity.pdbx_description
1 polymer ?
#
loop_
_entity_poly.entity_id
_entity_poly.type
_entity_poly.pdbx_seq_one_letter_code
_entity_poly.pdbx_strand_id
1 'polypeptide(L)'
;MVVLFEDAPSLASLRWRLESKGYVVAGMEDENEWPEMSGPAILLNWRPEVNGICIVDITDKPWPDGMGDPKEEPKIFGAWAMGAYGPCTYPGGLQRAVQYAVYPEAQQHAQAHQAFVRVRITYVKGAGKDSKVMPPDYDAQPEVLWLAEVTAALLEVEGALAYFNPGGERLLPKGLLEETLDGSRAQNIPPIQALVTVRNIHVDDTWTLTDTVGMAQLDLQDIEMASSSADTDLEEMRIFPMNMGIYLLKSGAVMDTGHTTEGPSGKIWRAQAREESCYAPPRPVLHWREDDAPPAPEVLNKPVREADGRGRAGDRDVAALAATSGAIRSSSEIPDEEEVMREALQEALAELEKSVKEWMGKKDLIKERAIEWLRTDAFEKYYDDAHVPRWLFCIIAIIKPHLIKELYSHAKRNIFHSRKVKQTCLDLATRGEVWFVSSVIANSQLRRTPDQYLPALVLGAESQTTQDFMLAHIVAEMMADIYMGGGGEGEHPKLAELMSTDEYHAWRRREVPAEETNGVRCFAMDIMLRGDCMPPPDTGFIPVLVMPGKGPVVQIPWHVVQGAPPPMPKAPHQPSPPPMPPTGGQGPPPLRPR
;
A
#
# COMPACT_ATOMS: atom_id res chain seq x y z
N MET A 1 -17.37 -0.98 7.88
CA MET A 1 -18.47 -1.98 7.90
C MET A 1 -19.76 -1.32 8.37
N VAL A 2 -20.92 -1.94 8.13
CA VAL A 2 -22.23 -1.32 8.33
C VAL A 2 -23.22 -2.30 8.97
N VAL A 3 -24.08 -1.78 9.86
CA VAL A 3 -25.33 -2.44 10.25
C VAL A 3 -26.50 -1.62 9.72
N LEU A 4 -27.40 -2.28 8.98
CA LEU A 4 -28.66 -1.69 8.52
C LEU A 4 -29.69 -1.76 9.63
N PHE A 5 -30.43 -0.68 9.86
CA PHE A 5 -31.45 -0.58 10.90
C PHE A 5 -32.80 -0.14 10.33
N GLU A 6 -33.88 -0.67 10.89
CA GLU A 6 -35.25 -0.26 10.57
C GLU A 6 -35.47 1.23 10.89
N ASP A 7 -35.03 1.67 12.07
CA ASP A 7 -35.01 3.07 12.51
C ASP A 7 -33.65 3.39 13.15
N ALA A 8 -33.26 4.67 13.20
CA ALA A 8 -31.99 5.06 13.82
C ALA A 8 -31.91 4.63 15.30
N PRO A 9 -30.90 3.83 15.69
CA PRO A 9 -30.73 3.46 17.08
C PRO A 9 -30.22 4.66 17.89
N SER A 10 -30.47 4.66 19.20
CA SER A 10 -29.91 5.69 20.09
C SER A 10 -28.42 5.44 20.37
N LEU A 11 -27.63 6.50 20.57
CA LEU A 11 -26.26 6.37 21.07
C LEU A 11 -26.18 5.60 22.40
N ALA A 12 -27.18 5.75 23.27
CA ALA A 12 -27.22 5.05 24.55
C ALA A 12 -27.35 3.52 24.38
N SER A 13 -28.19 3.05 23.46
CA SER A 13 -28.35 1.62 23.18
C SER A 13 -27.12 1.01 22.52
N LEU A 14 -26.50 1.72 21.56
CA LEU A 14 -25.22 1.30 20.96
C LEU A 14 -24.12 1.21 22.02
N ARG A 15 -23.99 2.23 22.88
CA ARG A 15 -22.98 2.29 23.94
C ARG A 15 -23.13 1.15 24.93
N TRP A 16 -24.33 0.98 25.48
CA TRP A 16 -24.62 -0.10 26.41
C TRP A 16 -24.26 -1.46 25.79
N ARG A 17 -24.60 -1.65 24.51
CA ARG A 17 -24.28 -2.90 23.82
C ARG A 17 -22.78 -3.13 23.72
N LEU A 18 -22.04 -2.13 23.27
CA LEU A 18 -20.58 -2.22 23.12
C LEU A 18 -19.87 -2.45 24.47
N GLU A 19 -20.23 -1.70 25.51
CA GLU A 19 -19.66 -1.88 26.86
C GLU A 19 -19.99 -3.27 27.43
N SER A 20 -21.22 -3.78 27.23
CA SER A 20 -21.61 -5.13 27.68
C SER A 20 -20.85 -6.25 26.98
N LYS A 21 -20.30 -5.99 25.79
CA LYS A 21 -19.41 -6.90 25.06
C LYS A 21 -17.93 -6.71 25.40
N GLY A 22 -17.61 -5.79 26.32
CA GLY A 22 -16.24 -5.57 26.81
C GLY A 22 -15.44 -4.55 26.02
N TYR A 23 -16.05 -3.82 25.07
CA TYR A 23 -15.36 -2.74 24.36
C TYR A 23 -15.16 -1.53 25.28
N VAL A 24 -13.99 -0.88 25.17
CA VAL A 24 -13.65 0.30 25.96
C VAL A 24 -14.02 1.56 25.18
N VAL A 25 -15.02 2.29 25.68
CA VAL A 25 -15.46 3.57 25.13
C VAL A 25 -14.49 4.67 25.55
N ALA A 26 -13.81 5.27 24.57
CA ALA A 26 -12.88 6.38 24.75
C ALA A 26 -13.59 7.75 24.80
N GLY A 27 -14.75 7.86 24.16
CA GLY A 27 -15.49 9.12 24.08
C GLY A 27 -16.78 8.99 23.29
N MET A 28 -17.49 10.11 23.17
CA MET A 28 -18.68 10.26 22.35
C MET A 28 -18.60 11.60 21.62
N GLU A 29 -19.25 11.68 20.47
CA GLU A 29 -19.37 12.89 19.67
C GLU A 29 -20.83 13.17 19.37
N ASP A 30 -21.17 14.44 19.45
CA ASP A 30 -22.46 14.95 19.03
C ASP A 30 -22.56 15.02 17.50
N GLU A 31 -23.72 15.42 16.99
CA GLU A 31 -23.99 15.53 15.56
C GLU A 31 -23.05 16.53 14.86
N ASN A 32 -22.52 16.12 13.71
CA ASN A 32 -21.70 16.96 12.84
C ASN A 32 -22.60 17.78 11.89
N GLU A 33 -22.15 18.97 11.48
CA GLU A 33 -22.77 19.77 10.40
C GLU A 33 -22.81 19.02 9.05
N TRP A 34 -22.02 17.96 8.90
CA TRP A 34 -22.00 17.07 7.75
C TRP A 34 -22.20 15.58 8.14
N PRO A 35 -23.47 15.14 8.35
CA PRO A 35 -23.79 13.78 8.79
C PRO A 35 -23.31 12.67 7.83
N GLU A 36 -23.28 12.95 6.52
CA GLU A 36 -22.76 12.02 5.52
C GLU A 36 -21.26 11.70 5.76
N MET A 37 -20.48 12.60 6.36
CA MET A 37 -19.09 12.33 6.76
C MET A 37 -18.98 11.56 8.07
N SER A 38 -19.73 11.99 9.08
CA SER A 38 -19.81 11.35 10.39
C SER A 38 -21.04 11.86 11.12
N GLY A 39 -21.96 10.98 11.49
CA GLY A 39 -23.05 11.35 12.39
C GLY A 39 -22.63 11.34 13.87
N PRO A 40 -23.58 11.41 14.80
CA PRO A 40 -23.34 11.21 16.23
C PRO A 40 -22.64 9.87 16.45
N ALA A 41 -21.60 9.84 17.27
CA ALA A 41 -20.66 8.72 17.31
C ALA A 41 -20.22 8.29 18.71
N ILE A 42 -19.85 7.01 18.82
CA ILE A 42 -19.12 6.43 19.94
C ILE A 42 -17.70 6.13 19.47
N LEU A 43 -16.72 6.54 20.26
CA LEU A 43 -15.30 6.27 20.00
C LEU A 43 -14.87 5.10 20.87
N LEU A 44 -14.33 4.05 20.25
CA LEU A 44 -13.77 2.88 20.90
C LEU A 44 -12.24 2.91 20.79
N ASN A 45 -11.55 2.47 21.85
CA ASN A 45 -10.11 2.25 21.79
C ASN A 45 -9.79 1.15 20.77
N TRP A 46 -8.94 1.48 19.79
CA TRP A 46 -8.37 0.55 18.84
C TRP A 46 -6.89 0.88 18.67
N ARG A 47 -5.95 0.10 19.21
CA ARG A 47 -4.52 0.44 19.11
C ARG A 47 -4.17 1.90 19.49
N PRO A 48 -4.52 2.37 20.71
CA PRO A 48 -4.27 3.74 21.12
C PRO A 48 -2.78 4.11 21.11
N GLU A 49 -1.87 3.13 21.19
CA GLU A 49 -0.42 3.32 21.11
C GLU A 49 0.08 3.90 19.78
N VAL A 50 -0.72 3.80 18.72
CA VAL A 50 -0.46 4.41 17.40
C VAL A 50 -1.60 5.34 16.97
N ASN A 51 -2.33 5.90 17.94
CA ASN A 51 -3.48 6.78 17.71
C ASN A 51 -4.63 6.16 16.91
N GLY A 52 -4.77 4.83 16.94
CA GLY A 52 -5.93 4.19 16.34
C GLY A 52 -7.19 4.46 17.16
N ILE A 53 -8.29 4.74 16.48
CA ILE A 53 -9.62 4.93 17.06
C ILE A 53 -10.64 4.23 16.16
N CYS A 54 -11.53 3.44 16.75
CA CYS A 54 -12.69 2.93 16.06
C CYS A 54 -13.89 3.86 16.32
N ILE A 55 -14.52 4.33 15.25
CA ILE A 55 -15.68 5.23 15.26
C ILE A 55 -16.91 4.40 14.92
N VAL A 56 -17.89 4.43 15.81
CA VAL A 56 -19.22 3.84 15.60
C VAL A 56 -20.23 4.97 15.50
N ASP A 57 -20.63 5.33 14.28
CA ASP A 57 -21.49 6.50 14.03
C ASP A 57 -22.83 6.15 13.39
N ILE A 58 -23.86 6.91 13.73
CA ILE A 58 -25.24 6.72 13.27
C ILE A 58 -25.52 7.65 12.09
N THR A 59 -26.08 7.13 11.02
CA THR A 59 -26.71 7.94 9.97
C THR A 59 -28.21 7.67 9.96
N ASP A 60 -29.00 8.70 10.28
CA ASP A 60 -30.46 8.65 10.26
C ASP A 60 -31.02 8.87 8.84
N LYS A 61 -30.48 8.12 7.89
CA LYS A 61 -30.90 8.04 6.49
C LYS A 61 -30.59 6.65 5.96
N PRO A 62 -31.29 6.17 4.92
CA PRO A 62 -30.92 4.94 4.23
C PRO A 62 -29.50 4.99 3.67
N TRP A 63 -28.85 3.82 3.59
CA TRP A 63 -27.58 3.69 2.87
C TRP A 63 -27.69 4.23 1.44
N PRO A 64 -26.85 5.20 1.03
CA PRO A 64 -26.95 5.83 -0.28
C PRO A 64 -26.26 4.97 -1.33
N ASP A 65 -26.94 3.95 -1.85
CA ASP A 65 -26.29 2.95 -2.71
C ASP A 65 -25.68 3.53 -3.99
N GLY A 66 -26.21 4.64 -4.51
CA GLY A 66 -25.64 5.36 -5.66
C GLY A 66 -24.37 6.14 -5.35
N MET A 67 -23.99 6.30 -4.07
CA MET A 67 -22.89 7.15 -3.59
C MET A 67 -22.98 8.63 -4.00
N GLY A 68 -24.18 9.10 -4.35
CA GLY A 68 -24.48 10.48 -4.67
C GLY A 68 -24.04 10.91 -6.07
N ASP A 69 -24.87 11.71 -6.72
CA ASP A 69 -24.45 12.46 -7.91
C ASP A 69 -23.61 13.68 -7.49
N PRO A 70 -22.47 13.97 -8.13
CA PRO A 70 -21.60 15.08 -7.75
C PRO A 70 -22.27 16.46 -7.86
N LYS A 71 -23.35 16.59 -8.64
CA LYS A 71 -24.11 17.83 -8.83
C LYS A 71 -25.35 17.88 -7.94
N GLU A 72 -26.15 16.82 -7.94
CA GLU A 72 -27.43 16.80 -7.22
C GLU A 72 -27.27 16.46 -5.73
N GLU A 73 -26.26 15.65 -5.38
CA GLU A 73 -26.01 15.15 -4.02
C GLU A 73 -24.53 15.32 -3.59
N PRO A 74 -23.95 16.54 -3.70
CA PRO A 74 -22.50 16.78 -3.53
C PRO A 74 -21.98 16.40 -2.15
N LYS A 75 -22.83 16.45 -1.11
CA LYS A 75 -22.47 16.02 0.25
C LYS A 75 -22.27 14.51 0.38
N ILE A 76 -23.08 13.71 -0.32
CA ILE A 76 -22.94 12.25 -0.32
C ILE A 76 -21.72 11.87 -1.16
N PHE A 77 -21.63 12.43 -2.37
CA PHE A 77 -20.51 12.22 -3.27
C PHE A 77 -19.17 12.60 -2.63
N GLY A 78 -19.08 13.79 -2.03
CA GLY A 78 -17.87 14.25 -1.33
C GLY A 78 -17.49 13.34 -0.17
N ALA A 79 -18.47 12.88 0.62
CA ALA A 79 -18.21 11.94 1.71
C ALA A 79 -17.70 10.57 1.21
N TRP A 80 -18.25 10.06 0.10
CA TRP A 80 -17.76 8.85 -0.55
C TRP A 80 -16.35 9.01 -1.11
N ALA A 81 -16.09 10.08 -1.87
CA ALA A 81 -14.78 10.38 -2.44
C ALA A 81 -13.67 10.52 -1.37
N MET A 82 -14.02 11.01 -0.18
CA MET A 82 -13.10 11.10 0.97
C MET A 82 -13.03 9.80 1.80
N GLY A 83 -13.65 8.71 1.35
CA GLY A 83 -13.59 7.41 2.01
C GLY A 83 -14.47 7.28 3.26
N ALA A 84 -15.40 8.19 3.51
CA ALA A 84 -16.27 8.13 4.69
C ALA A 84 -17.19 6.89 4.71
N TYR A 85 -17.45 6.31 3.54
CA TYR A 85 -18.17 5.04 3.36
C TYR A 85 -17.25 3.81 3.25
N GLY A 86 -15.94 3.99 3.37
CA GLY A 86 -14.91 2.95 3.27
C GLY A 86 -14.16 2.97 1.91
N PRO A 87 -12.87 2.59 1.89
CA PRO A 87 -12.01 2.72 0.69
C PRO A 87 -12.35 1.75 -0.44
N CYS A 88 -13.07 0.67 -0.17
CA CYS A 88 -13.47 -0.33 -1.17
C CYS A 88 -14.96 -0.26 -1.51
N THR A 89 -15.63 0.85 -1.21
CA THR A 89 -17.06 1.02 -1.42
C THR A 89 -17.32 1.59 -2.82
N TYR A 90 -18.15 0.91 -3.60
CA TYR A 90 -18.52 1.35 -4.96
C TYR A 90 -20.04 1.54 -5.10
N PRO A 91 -20.49 2.42 -6.01
CA PRO A 91 -21.91 2.58 -6.34
C PRO A 91 -22.59 1.24 -6.69
N GLY A 92 -23.83 1.06 -6.23
CA GLY A 92 -24.64 -0.15 -6.43
C GLY A 92 -24.20 -1.36 -5.59
N GLY A 93 -23.32 -1.16 -4.60
CA GLY A 93 -22.75 -2.24 -3.80
C GLY A 93 -23.77 -2.99 -2.96
N LEU A 94 -24.77 -2.30 -2.39
CA LEU A 94 -25.87 -2.92 -1.64
C LEU A 94 -26.80 -3.69 -2.58
N GLN A 95 -27.14 -3.14 -3.74
CA GLN A 95 -27.93 -3.84 -4.76
C GLN A 95 -27.26 -5.16 -5.18
N ARG A 96 -25.95 -5.15 -5.44
CA ARG A 96 -25.19 -6.36 -5.77
C ARG A 96 -25.10 -7.31 -4.57
N ALA A 97 -24.90 -6.81 -3.36
CA ALA A 97 -24.90 -7.64 -2.16
C ALA A 97 -26.23 -8.38 -1.95
N VAL A 98 -27.36 -7.74 -2.25
CA VAL A 98 -28.69 -8.37 -2.23
C VAL A 98 -28.80 -9.45 -3.31
N GLN A 99 -28.33 -9.17 -4.53
CA GLN A 99 -28.37 -10.13 -5.64
C GLN A 99 -27.63 -11.44 -5.32
N TYR A 100 -26.52 -11.35 -4.58
CA TYR A 100 -25.68 -12.51 -4.22
C TYR A 100 -25.84 -12.96 -2.76
N ALA A 101 -26.87 -12.48 -2.07
CA ALA A 101 -27.14 -12.88 -0.70
C ALA A 101 -27.55 -14.36 -0.63
N VAL A 102 -27.08 -15.05 0.42
CA VAL A 102 -27.35 -16.48 0.64
C VAL A 102 -28.57 -16.75 1.51
N TYR A 103 -29.40 -15.72 1.76
CA TYR A 103 -30.58 -15.81 2.60
C TYR A 103 -31.79 -15.07 1.99
N PRO A 104 -33.03 -15.58 2.13
CA PRO A 104 -34.20 -15.07 1.40
C PRO A 104 -34.60 -13.62 1.75
N GLU A 105 -34.41 -13.19 2.99
CA GLU A 105 -34.89 -11.90 3.50
C GLU A 105 -33.97 -10.72 3.14
N ALA A 106 -32.88 -10.96 2.39
CA ALA A 106 -31.91 -9.96 2.00
C ALA A 106 -32.54 -8.72 1.34
N GLN A 107 -33.42 -8.95 0.37
CA GLN A 107 -34.12 -7.88 -0.34
C GLN A 107 -35.04 -7.08 0.60
N GLN A 108 -35.72 -7.75 1.53
CA GLN A 108 -36.59 -7.12 2.51
C GLN A 108 -35.77 -6.25 3.47
N HIS A 109 -34.66 -6.77 4.01
CA HIS A 109 -33.82 -6.03 4.94
C HIS A 109 -33.21 -4.78 4.31
N ALA A 110 -32.75 -4.88 3.05
CA ALA A 110 -32.21 -3.75 2.29
C ALA A 110 -33.26 -2.75 1.80
N GLN A 111 -34.55 -3.07 1.86
CA GLN A 111 -35.64 -2.13 1.54
C GLN A 111 -36.23 -1.49 2.80
N ALA A 112 -36.25 -2.24 3.92
CA ALA A 112 -36.84 -1.80 5.16
C ALA A 112 -35.96 -0.79 5.92
N HIS A 113 -34.64 -0.78 5.69
CA HIS A 113 -33.75 0.08 6.49
C HIS A 113 -33.99 1.57 6.23
N GLN A 114 -34.22 2.34 7.29
CA GLN A 114 -34.28 3.79 7.24
C GLN A 114 -33.03 4.46 7.81
N ALA A 115 -32.18 3.68 8.49
CA ALA A 115 -30.95 4.16 9.07
C ALA A 115 -29.84 3.12 8.94
N PHE A 116 -28.60 3.54 9.16
CA PHE A 116 -27.48 2.61 9.30
C PHE A 116 -26.44 3.11 10.31
N VAL A 117 -25.70 2.16 10.88
CA VAL A 117 -24.56 2.44 11.75
C VAL A 117 -23.29 2.03 11.02
N ARG A 118 -22.34 2.96 10.91
CA ARG A 118 -21.00 2.69 10.37
C ARG A 118 -20.04 2.35 11.49
N VAL A 119 -19.15 1.40 11.20
CA VAL A 119 -17.99 1.07 12.03
C VAL A 119 -16.74 1.28 11.18
N ARG A 120 -15.89 2.21 11.60
CA ARG A 120 -14.72 2.67 10.84
C ARG A 120 -13.51 2.82 11.76
N ILE A 121 -12.31 2.65 11.24
CA ILE A 121 -11.06 2.89 11.99
C ILE A 121 -10.31 4.05 11.34
N THR A 122 -9.66 4.86 12.17
CA THR A 122 -8.79 5.95 11.73
C THR A 122 -7.59 6.08 12.68
N TYR A 123 -6.45 6.51 12.14
CA TYR A 123 -5.23 6.80 12.90
C TYR A 123 -4.91 8.31 12.95
N VAL A 124 -5.68 9.14 12.24
CA VAL A 124 -5.40 10.59 12.09
C VAL A 124 -6.27 11.47 12.98
N LYS A 125 -7.28 10.90 13.64
CA LYS A 125 -8.18 11.66 14.49
C LYS A 125 -7.45 12.19 15.71
N GLY A 126 -7.46 13.52 15.89
CA GLY A 126 -6.71 14.20 16.94
C GLY A 126 -5.18 14.16 16.76
N ALA A 127 -4.70 13.63 15.63
CA ALA A 127 -3.28 13.55 15.34
C ALA A 127 -2.74 14.93 14.93
N GLY A 128 -1.43 15.15 15.11
CA GLY A 128 -0.78 16.35 14.59
C GLY A 128 -0.85 16.40 13.05
N LYS A 129 -0.71 17.59 12.48
CA LYS A 129 -0.77 17.79 11.01
C LYS A 129 0.22 16.90 10.24
N ASP A 130 1.33 16.54 10.86
CA ASP A 130 2.40 15.74 10.25
C ASP A 130 2.31 14.23 10.57
N SER A 131 1.22 13.80 11.22
CA SER A 131 1.03 12.39 11.55
C SER A 131 0.75 11.58 10.28
N LYS A 132 1.39 10.41 10.18
CA LYS A 132 1.12 9.47 9.09
C LYS A 132 -0.33 9.00 9.13
N VAL A 133 -0.94 8.87 7.94
CA VAL A 133 -2.30 8.36 7.79
C VAL A 133 -2.44 6.93 8.30
N MET A 134 -1.37 6.14 8.14
CA MET A 134 -1.30 4.74 8.57
C MET A 134 -0.05 4.50 9.41
N PRO A 135 -0.12 3.63 10.43
CA PRO A 135 1.05 3.30 11.23
C PRO A 135 2.07 2.48 10.41
N PRO A 136 3.37 2.53 10.72
CA PRO A 136 4.40 1.81 9.97
C PRO A 136 4.24 0.28 9.97
N ASP A 137 3.56 -0.25 10.99
CA ASP A 137 3.26 -1.67 11.19
C ASP A 137 1.82 -2.03 10.82
N TYR A 138 1.17 -1.23 9.96
CA TYR A 138 -0.18 -1.48 9.51
C TYR A 138 -0.36 -2.89 8.93
N ASP A 139 -1.44 -3.54 9.35
CA ASP A 139 -1.92 -4.82 8.85
C ASP A 139 -3.46 -4.75 8.77
N ALA A 140 -3.99 -4.98 7.56
CA ALA A 140 -5.42 -4.90 7.29
C ALA A 140 -6.22 -6.01 8.00
N GLN A 141 -5.63 -7.20 8.20
CA GLN A 141 -6.36 -8.35 8.74
C GLN A 141 -6.93 -8.14 10.15
N PRO A 142 -6.12 -7.74 11.17
CA PRO A 142 -6.65 -7.50 12.50
C PRO A 142 -7.67 -6.34 12.52
N GLU A 143 -7.48 -5.33 11.66
CA GLU A 143 -8.40 -4.20 11.56
C GLU A 143 -9.77 -4.62 11.03
N VAL A 144 -9.82 -5.29 9.88
CA VAL A 144 -11.06 -5.76 9.27
C VAL A 144 -11.78 -6.77 10.17
N LEU A 145 -11.04 -7.67 10.84
CA LEU A 145 -11.63 -8.61 11.78
C LEU A 145 -12.26 -7.90 12.98
N TRP A 146 -11.57 -6.91 13.56
CA TRP A 146 -12.10 -6.12 14.66
C TRP A 146 -13.38 -5.37 14.26
N LEU A 147 -13.39 -4.77 13.06
CA LEU A 147 -14.60 -4.13 12.52
C LEU A 147 -15.76 -5.13 12.43
N ALA A 148 -15.52 -6.37 11.97
CA ALA A 148 -16.55 -7.40 11.88
C ALA A 148 -17.10 -7.81 13.25
N GLU A 149 -16.22 -7.95 14.25
CA GLU A 149 -16.62 -8.29 15.63
C GLU A 149 -17.42 -7.17 16.30
N VAL A 150 -17.05 -5.91 16.08
CA VAL A 150 -17.84 -4.75 16.56
C VAL A 150 -19.20 -4.75 15.86
N THR A 151 -19.23 -4.97 14.55
CA THR A 151 -20.47 -4.98 13.77
C THR A 151 -21.41 -6.13 14.20
N ALA A 152 -20.86 -7.33 14.49
CA ALA A 152 -21.61 -8.45 15.03
C ALA A 152 -22.24 -8.12 16.39
N ALA A 153 -21.51 -7.44 17.27
CA ALA A 153 -22.06 -7.00 18.56
C ALA A 153 -23.25 -6.04 18.39
N LEU A 154 -23.25 -5.21 17.36
CA LEU A 154 -24.30 -4.22 17.07
C LEU A 154 -25.56 -4.82 16.44
N LEU A 155 -25.48 -5.98 15.78
CA LEU A 155 -26.65 -6.72 15.25
C LEU A 155 -27.61 -7.21 16.34
N GLU A 156 -27.20 -7.10 17.60
CA GLU A 156 -27.97 -7.47 18.77
C GLU A 156 -28.74 -6.30 19.38
N VAL A 157 -28.60 -5.10 18.81
CA VAL A 157 -29.39 -3.92 19.16
C VAL A 157 -30.76 -4.04 18.49
N GLU A 158 -31.81 -3.63 19.21
CA GLU A 158 -33.18 -3.58 18.69
C GLU A 158 -33.24 -2.73 17.40
N GLY A 159 -34.01 -3.21 16.41
CA GLY A 159 -34.13 -2.60 15.08
C GLY A 159 -33.01 -2.96 14.09
N ALA A 160 -31.96 -3.69 14.50
CA ALA A 160 -30.92 -4.14 13.57
C ALA A 160 -31.46 -5.21 12.60
N LEU A 161 -31.30 -4.98 11.29
CA LEU A 161 -31.82 -5.83 10.22
C LEU A 161 -30.74 -6.77 9.65
N ALA A 162 -29.60 -6.21 9.25
CA ALA A 162 -28.56 -6.96 8.56
C ALA A 162 -27.17 -6.34 8.72
N TYR A 163 -26.16 -7.20 8.65
CA TYR A 163 -24.78 -6.81 8.41
C TYR A 163 -24.59 -6.52 6.94
N PHE A 164 -23.98 -5.37 6.64
CA PHE A 164 -23.56 -5.04 5.29
C PHE A 164 -22.06 -4.67 5.28
N ASN A 165 -21.28 -5.43 4.50
CA ASN A 165 -19.93 -5.06 4.14
C ASN A 165 -19.91 -4.44 2.74
N PRO A 166 -19.78 -3.11 2.61
CA PRO A 166 -19.72 -2.49 1.30
C PRO A 166 -18.47 -2.89 0.53
N GLY A 167 -17.33 -3.09 1.22
CA GLY A 167 -16.06 -3.44 0.60
C GLY A 167 -16.03 -4.81 -0.06
N GLY A 168 -16.86 -5.75 0.41
CA GLY A 168 -16.99 -7.08 -0.18
C GLY A 168 -18.34 -7.39 -0.78
N GLU A 169 -19.21 -6.38 -0.90
CA GLU A 169 -20.59 -6.54 -1.37
C GLU A 169 -21.29 -7.71 -0.66
N ARG A 170 -21.15 -7.76 0.67
CA ARG A 170 -21.60 -8.89 1.48
C ARG A 170 -22.73 -8.46 2.39
N LEU A 171 -23.88 -9.12 2.26
CA LEU A 171 -25.02 -8.92 3.15
C LEU A 171 -25.28 -10.22 3.92
N LEU A 172 -25.35 -10.14 5.25
CA LEU A 172 -25.61 -11.29 6.12
C LEU A 172 -26.67 -10.97 7.17
N PRO A 173 -27.55 -11.92 7.53
CA PRO A 173 -28.40 -11.78 8.69
C PRO A 173 -27.56 -11.94 9.96
N LYS A 174 -28.10 -11.43 11.07
CA LYS A 174 -27.50 -11.47 12.41
C LYS A 174 -26.82 -12.80 12.77
N GLY A 175 -27.56 -13.90 12.75
CA GLY A 175 -27.05 -15.20 13.20
C GLY A 175 -25.91 -15.75 12.33
N LEU A 176 -25.92 -15.45 11.04
CA LEU A 176 -24.93 -16.01 10.11
C LEU A 176 -23.56 -15.33 10.23
N LEU A 177 -23.52 -14.02 10.55
CA LEU A 177 -22.23 -13.36 10.81
C LEU A 177 -21.55 -13.95 12.06
N GLU A 178 -22.28 -14.06 13.16
CA GLU A 178 -21.74 -14.63 14.41
C GLU A 178 -21.28 -16.07 14.21
N GLU A 179 -22.10 -16.92 13.58
CA GLU A 179 -21.73 -18.30 13.24
C GLU A 179 -20.45 -18.37 12.39
N THR A 180 -20.33 -17.48 11.39
CA THR A 180 -19.15 -17.44 10.51
C THR A 180 -17.89 -17.04 11.28
N LEU A 181 -17.98 -16.03 12.15
CA LEU A 181 -16.85 -15.58 12.97
C LEU A 181 -16.42 -16.67 13.97
N ASP A 182 -17.37 -17.29 14.67
CA ASP A 182 -17.09 -18.33 15.65
C ASP A 182 -16.54 -19.60 15.00
N GLY A 183 -17.11 -20.02 13.87
CA GLY A 183 -16.61 -21.17 13.10
C GLY A 183 -15.18 -20.97 12.60
N SER A 184 -14.86 -19.76 12.14
CA SER A 184 -13.52 -19.40 11.67
C SER A 184 -12.51 -19.37 12.83
N ARG A 185 -12.91 -18.80 13.98
CA ARG A 185 -12.11 -18.80 15.20
C ARG A 185 -11.82 -20.22 15.69
N ALA A 186 -12.83 -21.09 15.69
CA ALA A 186 -12.70 -22.49 16.10
C ALA A 186 -11.74 -23.29 15.20
N GLN A 187 -11.66 -22.94 13.92
CA GLN A 187 -10.77 -23.58 12.94
C GLN A 187 -9.42 -22.88 12.79
N ASN A 188 -9.20 -21.76 13.48
CA ASN A 188 -8.02 -20.90 13.34
C ASN A 188 -7.75 -20.51 11.86
N ILE A 189 -8.81 -20.09 11.17
CA ILE A 189 -8.76 -19.55 9.81
C ILE A 189 -9.36 -18.14 9.77
N PRO A 190 -8.92 -17.26 8.85
CA PRO A 190 -9.58 -15.97 8.66
C PRO A 190 -11.06 -16.15 8.26
N PRO A 191 -12.00 -15.34 8.77
CA PRO A 191 -13.43 -15.42 8.43
C PRO A 191 -13.73 -14.78 7.07
N ILE A 192 -13.03 -15.22 6.04
CA ILE A 192 -13.12 -14.67 4.69
C ILE A 192 -14.57 -14.71 4.16
N GLN A 193 -15.39 -15.69 4.57
CA GLN A 193 -16.80 -15.82 4.17
C GLN A 193 -17.72 -14.73 4.75
N ALA A 194 -17.28 -14.05 5.82
CA ALA A 194 -17.96 -12.88 6.37
C ALA A 194 -17.59 -11.58 5.63
N LEU A 195 -16.47 -11.60 4.91
CA LEU A 195 -15.83 -10.40 4.37
C LEU A 195 -15.93 -10.31 2.85
N VAL A 196 -15.91 -11.45 2.18
CA VAL A 196 -15.77 -11.60 0.72
C VAL A 196 -16.99 -12.30 0.16
N THR A 197 -17.54 -11.75 -0.91
CA THR A 197 -18.60 -12.41 -1.70
C THR A 197 -17.97 -13.20 -2.83
N VAL A 198 -18.46 -14.42 -3.07
CA VAL A 198 -18.14 -15.20 -4.26
C VAL A 198 -19.35 -15.19 -5.18
N ARG A 199 -19.16 -14.83 -6.45
CA ARG A 199 -20.23 -14.71 -7.43
C ARG A 199 -19.99 -15.70 -8.55
N ASN A 200 -21.06 -16.34 -9.01
CA ASN A 200 -21.05 -17.11 -10.25
C ASN A 200 -21.82 -16.29 -11.31
N ILE A 201 -21.17 -16.06 -12.44
CA ILE A 201 -21.65 -15.22 -13.53
C ILE A 201 -21.64 -16.07 -14.79
N HIS A 202 -22.82 -16.24 -15.38
CA HIS A 202 -22.93 -16.83 -16.71
C HIS A 202 -22.56 -15.77 -17.74
N VAL A 203 -21.46 -15.98 -18.47
CA VAL A 203 -20.93 -15.03 -19.44
C VAL A 203 -21.67 -15.19 -20.77
N ASP A 204 -21.75 -16.44 -21.24
CA ASP A 204 -22.53 -16.88 -22.39
C ASP A 204 -22.80 -18.40 -22.29
N ASP A 205 -23.41 -18.98 -23.32
CA ASP A 205 -23.76 -20.41 -23.41
C ASP A 205 -22.59 -21.38 -23.14
N THR A 206 -21.34 -20.90 -23.21
CA THR A 206 -20.12 -21.70 -23.09
C THR A 206 -19.23 -21.30 -21.91
N TRP A 207 -19.27 -20.04 -21.48
CA TRP A 207 -18.37 -19.49 -20.47
C TRP A 207 -19.09 -19.18 -19.15
N THR A 208 -18.47 -19.60 -18.06
CA THR A 208 -18.83 -19.18 -16.70
C THR A 208 -17.63 -18.53 -16.05
N LEU A 209 -17.89 -17.44 -15.33
CA LEU A 209 -16.92 -16.75 -14.50
C LEU A 209 -17.33 -16.89 -13.04
N THR A 210 -16.40 -17.31 -12.20
CA THR A 210 -16.53 -17.19 -10.75
C THR A 210 -15.55 -16.16 -10.24
N ASP A 211 -16.00 -15.20 -9.43
CA ASP A 211 -15.11 -14.19 -8.88
C ASP A 211 -15.32 -13.93 -7.40
N THR A 212 -14.31 -13.32 -6.78
CA THR A 212 -14.39 -12.77 -5.43
C THR A 212 -14.56 -11.27 -5.48
N VAL A 213 -15.30 -10.71 -4.51
CA VAL A 213 -15.37 -9.27 -4.26
C VAL A 213 -15.03 -9.03 -2.79
N GLY A 214 -14.00 -8.23 -2.56
CA GLY A 214 -13.65 -7.74 -1.23
C GLY A 214 -12.30 -8.18 -0.71
N MET A 215 -11.46 -8.85 -1.50
CA MET A 215 -10.08 -9.12 -1.08
C MET A 215 -9.25 -7.84 -0.92
N ALA A 216 -9.62 -6.76 -1.63
CA ALA A 216 -8.92 -5.47 -1.56
C ALA A 216 -8.91 -4.86 -0.14
N GLN A 217 -9.98 -5.06 0.64
CA GLN A 217 -10.03 -4.59 2.04
C GLN A 217 -9.01 -5.30 2.94
N LEU A 218 -8.42 -6.41 2.47
CA LEU A 218 -7.39 -7.20 3.15
C LEU A 218 -6.02 -7.01 2.49
N ASP A 219 -5.82 -5.94 1.71
CA ASP A 219 -4.62 -5.63 0.93
C ASP A 219 -4.23 -6.73 -0.08
N LEU A 220 -5.22 -7.42 -0.64
CA LEU A 220 -5.04 -8.49 -1.62
C LEU A 220 -5.87 -8.26 -2.88
N GLN A 221 -5.43 -8.83 -4.01
CA GLN A 221 -6.22 -8.79 -5.24
C GLN A 221 -7.41 -9.74 -5.14
N ASP A 222 -8.52 -9.35 -5.75
CA ASP A 222 -9.64 -10.25 -5.97
C ASP A 222 -9.27 -11.33 -7.00
N ILE A 223 -10.00 -12.42 -7.00
CA ILE A 223 -9.73 -13.58 -7.84
C ILE A 223 -10.87 -13.74 -8.82
N GLU A 224 -10.54 -13.93 -10.09
CA GLU A 224 -11.48 -14.28 -11.15
C GLU A 224 -11.08 -15.64 -11.73
N MET A 225 -12.05 -16.52 -11.97
CA MET A 225 -11.84 -17.84 -12.58
C MET A 225 -12.81 -18.01 -13.73
N ALA A 226 -12.31 -18.01 -14.96
CA ALA A 226 -13.11 -18.20 -16.16
C ALA A 226 -12.93 -19.62 -16.72
N SER A 227 -14.03 -20.39 -16.77
CA SER A 227 -14.07 -21.72 -17.36
C SER A 227 -14.99 -21.73 -18.58
N SER A 228 -14.56 -22.42 -19.64
CA SER A 228 -15.36 -22.70 -20.83
C SER A 228 -15.99 -24.11 -20.81
N SER A 229 -15.84 -24.83 -19.69
CA SER A 229 -16.03 -26.27 -19.65
C SER A 229 -17.36 -26.60 -19.00
N ALA A 230 -18.23 -27.25 -19.77
CA ALA A 230 -19.52 -27.73 -19.26
C ALA A 230 -19.37 -28.76 -18.12
N ASP A 231 -18.23 -29.46 -18.06
CA ASP A 231 -17.95 -30.47 -17.04
C ASP A 231 -17.36 -29.89 -15.73
N THR A 232 -17.13 -28.57 -15.68
CA THR A 232 -16.55 -27.96 -14.49
C THR A 232 -17.60 -27.80 -13.39
N ASP A 233 -17.33 -28.42 -12.24
CA ASP A 233 -18.20 -28.33 -11.07
C ASP A 233 -18.23 -26.89 -10.54
N LEU A 234 -19.42 -26.28 -10.55
CA LEU A 234 -19.65 -24.92 -10.06
C LEU A 234 -19.34 -24.78 -8.57
N GLU A 235 -19.47 -25.86 -7.79
CA GLU A 235 -19.13 -25.82 -6.37
C GLU A 235 -17.61 -25.83 -6.16
N GLU A 236 -16.85 -26.61 -6.95
CA GLU A 236 -15.39 -26.52 -6.97
C GLU A 236 -14.93 -25.11 -7.38
N MET A 237 -15.53 -24.55 -8.43
CA MET A 237 -15.27 -23.18 -8.88
C MET A 237 -15.58 -22.13 -7.82
N ARG A 238 -16.55 -22.36 -6.94
CA ARG A 238 -16.90 -21.46 -5.84
C ARG A 238 -15.96 -21.59 -4.64
N ILE A 239 -15.54 -22.81 -4.32
CA ILE A 239 -14.67 -23.11 -3.17
C ILE A 239 -13.22 -22.72 -3.46
N PHE A 240 -12.74 -22.98 -4.68
CA PHE A 240 -11.34 -22.76 -5.06
C PHE A 240 -10.84 -21.32 -4.85
N PRO A 241 -11.52 -20.25 -5.33
CA PRO A 241 -11.04 -18.88 -5.15
C PRO A 241 -11.03 -18.47 -3.67
N MET A 242 -11.93 -19.00 -2.84
CA MET A 242 -11.91 -18.77 -1.40
C MET A 242 -10.70 -19.41 -0.72
N ASN A 243 -10.38 -20.66 -1.08
CA ASN A 243 -9.19 -21.34 -0.58
C ASN A 243 -7.90 -20.62 -1.01
N MET A 244 -7.88 -20.11 -2.25
CA MET A 244 -6.77 -19.30 -2.75
C MET A 244 -6.68 -17.95 -2.01
N GLY A 245 -7.80 -17.29 -1.71
CA GLY A 245 -7.82 -16.12 -0.85
C GLY A 245 -7.25 -16.38 0.54
N ILE A 246 -7.61 -17.50 1.18
CA ILE A 246 -7.03 -17.93 2.46
C ILE A 246 -5.52 -18.18 2.34
N TYR A 247 -5.08 -18.80 1.24
CA TYR A 247 -3.65 -19.00 0.97
C TYR A 247 -2.90 -17.67 0.83
N LEU A 248 -3.46 -16.71 0.09
CA LEU A 248 -2.88 -15.37 -0.10
C LEU A 248 -2.85 -14.57 1.21
N LEU A 249 -3.85 -14.70 2.08
CA LEU A 249 -3.82 -14.09 3.42
C LEU A 249 -2.67 -14.61 4.28
N LYS A 250 -2.32 -15.89 4.14
CA LYS A 250 -1.21 -16.51 4.89
C LYS A 250 0.15 -16.25 4.27
N SER A 251 0.22 -16.16 2.94
CA SER A 251 1.47 -16.12 2.18
C SER A 251 1.83 -14.71 1.69
N GLY A 252 0.87 -13.78 1.71
CA GLY A 252 0.94 -12.50 1.02
C GLY A 252 0.59 -12.59 -0.47
N ALA A 253 0.66 -11.46 -1.18
CA ALA A 253 0.50 -11.37 -2.63
C ALA A 253 1.72 -11.99 -3.37
N VAL A 254 1.77 -13.32 -3.39
CA VAL A 254 2.86 -14.13 -3.99
C VAL A 254 2.53 -14.63 -5.40
N MET A 255 1.29 -14.45 -5.85
CA MET A 255 0.83 -14.84 -7.18
C MET A 255 0.82 -13.63 -8.11
N ASP A 256 1.13 -13.87 -9.39
CA ASP A 256 1.24 -12.86 -10.44
C ASP A 256 0.97 -13.51 -11.82
N THR A 257 0.97 -12.71 -12.89
CA THR A 257 0.86 -13.18 -14.27
C THR A 257 1.83 -14.33 -14.57
N GLY A 258 1.30 -15.39 -15.20
CA GLY A 258 2.07 -16.55 -15.62
C GLY A 258 2.14 -17.68 -14.59
N HIS A 259 1.76 -17.44 -13.33
CA HIS A 259 1.64 -18.51 -12.34
C HIS A 259 0.62 -19.55 -12.78
N THR A 260 0.90 -20.81 -12.46
CA THR A 260 0.01 -21.93 -12.76
C THR A 260 -0.33 -22.72 -11.51
N THR A 261 -1.55 -23.25 -11.44
CA THR A 261 -1.99 -24.17 -10.39
C THR A 261 -2.86 -25.27 -10.98
N GLU A 262 -2.85 -26.44 -10.36
CA GLU A 262 -3.94 -27.40 -10.55
C GLU A 262 -5.17 -26.87 -9.81
N GLY A 263 -6.33 -26.88 -10.47
CA GLY A 263 -7.57 -26.31 -9.95
C GLY A 263 -8.78 -27.20 -10.21
N PRO A 264 -9.99 -26.61 -10.26
CA PRO A 264 -11.23 -27.35 -10.50
C PRO A 264 -11.12 -28.33 -11.67
N SER A 265 -11.71 -29.52 -11.48
CA SER A 265 -11.68 -30.64 -12.43
C SER A 265 -10.28 -31.18 -12.78
N GLY A 266 -9.27 -30.93 -11.93
CA GLY A 266 -7.89 -31.40 -12.15
C GLY A 266 -7.17 -30.74 -13.33
N LYS A 267 -7.68 -29.58 -13.79
CA LYS A 267 -7.10 -28.83 -14.90
C LYS A 267 -5.99 -27.90 -14.43
N ILE A 268 -5.13 -27.51 -15.37
CA ILE A 268 -4.13 -26.47 -15.15
C ILE A 268 -4.75 -25.09 -15.44
N TRP A 269 -4.64 -24.21 -14.46
CA TRP A 269 -5.11 -22.84 -14.51
C TRP A 269 -3.92 -21.89 -14.52
N ARG A 270 -3.96 -20.87 -15.37
CA ARG A 270 -2.93 -19.84 -15.48
C ARG A 270 -3.46 -18.48 -15.07
N ALA A 271 -2.73 -17.80 -14.20
CA ALA A 271 -3.04 -16.47 -13.72
C ALA A 271 -2.60 -15.37 -14.69
N GLN A 272 -3.37 -14.29 -14.71
CA GLN A 272 -3.07 -13.00 -15.33
C GLN A 272 -3.46 -11.91 -14.32
N ALA A 273 -2.50 -11.12 -13.86
CA ALA A 273 -2.79 -9.93 -13.07
C ALA A 273 -3.41 -8.86 -14.00
N ARG A 274 -4.49 -8.22 -13.55
CA ARG A 274 -5.22 -7.18 -14.28
C ARG A 274 -5.53 -6.02 -13.35
N GLU A 275 -5.55 -4.81 -13.90
CA GLU A 275 -5.94 -3.61 -13.15
C GLU A 275 -7.46 -3.47 -13.02
N GLU A 276 -8.22 -4.10 -13.92
CA GLU A 276 -9.68 -4.06 -13.93
C GLU A 276 -10.27 -5.47 -14.05
N SER A 277 -11.30 -5.72 -13.25
CA SER A 277 -12.14 -6.91 -13.31
C SER A 277 -13.00 -6.95 -14.57
N CYS A 278 -13.48 -8.14 -14.91
CA CYS A 278 -14.40 -8.34 -16.04
C CYS A 278 -15.79 -7.75 -15.75
N TYR A 279 -16.20 -7.74 -14.48
CA TYR A 279 -17.50 -7.23 -14.03
C TYR A 279 -17.35 -6.27 -12.85
N ALA A 280 -18.31 -5.35 -12.72
CA ALA A 280 -18.38 -4.38 -11.63
C ALA A 280 -18.31 -5.06 -10.24
N PRO A 281 -17.76 -4.40 -9.23
CA PRO A 281 -17.11 -3.08 -9.30
C PRO A 281 -15.72 -3.17 -9.93
N PRO A 282 -15.22 -2.10 -10.58
CA PRO A 282 -13.88 -2.09 -11.17
C PRO A 282 -12.83 -2.24 -10.06
N ARG A 283 -11.97 -3.24 -10.18
CA ARG A 283 -10.92 -3.54 -9.19
C ARG A 283 -9.78 -4.38 -9.77
N PRO A 284 -8.58 -4.34 -9.17
CA PRO A 284 -7.49 -5.22 -9.56
C PRO A 284 -7.80 -6.68 -9.24
N VAL A 285 -7.51 -7.58 -10.17
CA VAL A 285 -7.79 -9.02 -10.04
C VAL A 285 -6.62 -9.90 -10.49
N LEU A 286 -6.54 -11.09 -9.91
CA LEU A 286 -5.85 -12.24 -10.49
C LEU A 286 -6.86 -13.04 -11.30
N HIS A 287 -6.80 -12.91 -12.62
CA HIS A 287 -7.67 -13.59 -13.56
C HIS A 287 -7.08 -14.93 -14.00
N TRP A 288 -7.75 -16.02 -13.65
CA TRP A 288 -7.35 -17.39 -13.93
C TRP A 288 -8.16 -17.97 -15.07
N ARG A 289 -7.48 -18.60 -16.02
CA ARG A 289 -8.08 -19.33 -17.15
C ARG A 289 -7.47 -20.72 -17.27
N GLU A 290 -8.25 -21.68 -17.76
CA GLU A 290 -7.73 -22.99 -18.14
C GLU A 290 -6.67 -22.81 -19.26
N ASP A 291 -5.52 -23.48 -19.15
CA ASP A 291 -4.38 -23.27 -20.06
C ASP A 291 -4.72 -23.64 -21.52
N ASP A 292 -5.57 -24.66 -21.70
CA ASP A 292 -6.04 -25.17 -22.99
C ASP A 292 -7.46 -24.67 -23.34
N ALA A 293 -7.94 -23.59 -22.71
CA ALA A 293 -9.27 -23.07 -22.99
C ALA A 293 -9.40 -22.59 -24.45
N PRO A 294 -10.60 -22.70 -25.06
CA PRO A 294 -10.89 -22.03 -26.32
C PRO A 294 -10.74 -20.49 -26.18
N PRO A 295 -10.77 -19.76 -27.30
CA PRO A 295 -10.82 -18.31 -27.27
C PRO A 295 -11.97 -17.82 -26.39
N ALA A 296 -11.68 -16.90 -25.47
CA ALA A 296 -12.70 -16.34 -24.58
C ALA A 296 -13.41 -15.16 -25.26
N PRO A 297 -14.69 -14.93 -24.89
CA PRO A 297 -15.42 -13.72 -25.23
C PRO A 297 -14.67 -12.44 -24.89
N GLU A 298 -14.98 -11.36 -25.60
CA GLU A 298 -14.33 -10.05 -25.44
C GLU A 298 -14.39 -9.53 -24.00
N VAL A 299 -15.51 -9.73 -23.30
CA VAL A 299 -15.70 -9.33 -21.89
C VAL A 299 -14.67 -9.96 -20.95
N LEU A 300 -14.11 -11.12 -21.29
CA LEU A 300 -13.08 -11.81 -20.50
C LEU A 300 -11.64 -11.46 -20.93
N ASN A 301 -11.47 -10.66 -21.99
CA ASN A 301 -10.17 -10.26 -22.54
C ASN A 301 -9.84 -8.80 -22.16
N LYS A 302 -9.91 -8.48 -20.87
CA LYS A 302 -9.42 -7.21 -20.31
C LYS A 302 -7.89 -7.12 -20.45
N PRO A 303 -7.33 -5.90 -20.59
CA PRO A 303 -5.88 -5.72 -20.69
C PRO A 303 -5.16 -6.30 -19.47
N VAL A 304 -4.05 -6.98 -19.74
CA VAL A 304 -3.16 -7.50 -18.70
C VAL A 304 -2.41 -6.33 -18.09
N ARG A 305 -2.26 -6.33 -16.77
CA ARG A 305 -1.38 -5.39 -16.09
C ARG A 305 0.05 -5.66 -16.56
N GLU A 306 0.67 -4.71 -17.24
CA GLU A 306 2.08 -4.81 -17.56
C GLU A 306 2.86 -5.02 -16.26
N ALA A 307 3.85 -5.91 -16.29
CA ALA A 307 4.54 -6.39 -15.10
C ALA A 307 5.46 -5.30 -14.53
N ASP A 308 4.88 -4.23 -14.00
CA ASP A 308 5.57 -3.22 -13.22
C ASP A 308 6.03 -3.88 -11.92
N GLY A 309 7.34 -3.93 -11.70
CA GLY A 309 7.94 -4.57 -10.53
C GLY A 309 7.29 -4.16 -9.21
N ARG A 310 6.39 -5.01 -8.70
CA ARG A 310 5.88 -5.07 -7.31
C ARG A 310 5.50 -3.71 -6.68
N GLY A 311 4.56 -3.00 -7.30
CA GLY A 311 3.79 -1.94 -6.64
C GLY A 311 2.57 -2.52 -5.90
N ARG A 312 2.44 -2.26 -4.58
CA ARG A 312 1.25 -2.64 -3.79
C ARG A 312 0.00 -1.94 -4.35
N ALA A 313 -1.14 -2.62 -4.30
CA ALA A 313 -2.44 -2.09 -4.73
C ALA A 313 -2.87 -0.82 -3.96
N GLY A 314 -2.46 -0.65 -2.70
CA GLY A 314 -3.00 0.41 -1.83
C GLY A 314 -2.59 1.86 -2.12
N ASP A 315 -1.59 2.15 -2.95
CA ASP A 315 -1.13 3.53 -3.19
C ASP A 315 -1.74 4.18 -4.46
N ARG A 316 -2.44 3.44 -5.33
CA ARG A 316 -2.91 3.92 -6.65
C ARG A 316 -4.41 4.29 -6.73
N ASP A 317 -5.23 3.97 -5.72
CA ASP A 317 -6.70 3.99 -5.87
C ASP A 317 -7.36 5.38 -5.85
N VAL A 318 -6.71 6.44 -5.36
CA VAL A 318 -7.32 7.79 -5.32
C VAL A 318 -7.33 8.45 -6.70
N ALA A 319 -6.34 8.19 -7.55
CA ALA A 319 -6.25 8.80 -8.89
C ALA A 319 -7.15 8.09 -9.93
N ALA A 320 -7.35 6.77 -9.79
CA ALA A 320 -8.21 6.00 -10.70
C ALA A 320 -9.71 6.34 -10.52
N LEU A 321 -10.14 6.75 -9.32
CA LEU A 321 -11.52 7.17 -9.03
C LEU A 321 -11.91 8.48 -9.75
N ALA A 322 -10.96 9.37 -10.06
CA ALA A 322 -11.22 10.60 -10.79
C ALA A 322 -11.41 10.38 -12.30
N ALA A 323 -10.73 9.38 -12.89
CA ALA A 323 -10.73 9.15 -14.33
C ALA A 323 -12.07 8.62 -14.89
N THR A 324 -12.88 7.93 -14.06
CA THR A 324 -14.14 7.31 -14.48
C THR A 324 -15.32 8.30 -14.56
N SER A 325 -15.17 9.53 -14.03
CA SER A 325 -16.22 10.58 -14.09
C SER A 325 -16.23 11.41 -15.39
N GLY A 326 -15.29 11.18 -16.31
CA GLY A 326 -15.08 12.01 -17.51
C GLY A 326 -16.15 11.94 -18.61
N ALA A 327 -17.26 11.24 -18.42
CA ALA A 327 -18.26 11.01 -19.46
C ALA A 327 -19.64 11.60 -19.12
N ILE A 328 -19.77 12.92 -18.98
CA ILE A 328 -20.98 13.71 -19.31
C ILE A 328 -20.57 15.19 -19.47
N ARG A 329 -20.64 15.72 -20.69
CA ARG A 329 -20.43 17.14 -21.02
C ARG A 329 -21.75 17.93 -20.98
N SER A 330 -21.76 19.09 -20.32
CA SER A 330 -22.08 20.43 -20.90
C SER A 330 -22.65 21.43 -19.87
N SER A 331 -21.94 22.57 -19.75
CA SER A 331 -22.36 23.96 -19.44
C SER A 331 -23.16 24.25 -18.16
N SER A 332 -22.87 25.26 -17.33
CA SER A 332 -21.94 26.40 -17.38
C SER A 332 -21.88 27.09 -16.01
N GLU A 333 -20.76 27.78 -15.73
CA GLU A 333 -20.55 28.84 -14.72
C GLU A 333 -20.39 28.44 -13.23
N ILE A 334 -19.29 27.75 -12.87
CA ILE A 334 -18.75 27.58 -11.49
C ILE A 334 -17.19 27.54 -11.61
N PRO A 335 -16.39 28.01 -10.62
CA PRO A 335 -14.94 28.22 -10.76
C PRO A 335 -14.22 26.97 -11.26
N ASP A 336 -13.27 27.18 -12.16
CA ASP A 336 -12.52 26.14 -12.84
C ASP A 336 -11.88 25.20 -11.80
N GLU A 337 -12.14 23.90 -11.85
CA GLU A 337 -11.45 22.89 -11.02
C GLU A 337 -9.91 23.00 -11.18
N GLU A 338 -9.48 23.51 -12.34
CA GLU A 338 -8.10 23.85 -12.65
C GLU A 338 -7.53 24.94 -11.70
N GLU A 339 -8.35 25.87 -11.22
CA GLU A 339 -7.94 26.96 -10.33
C GLU A 339 -7.64 26.43 -8.92
N VAL A 340 -8.51 25.58 -8.34
CA VAL A 340 -8.31 24.99 -7.01
C VAL A 340 -7.09 24.07 -6.98
N MET A 341 -6.92 23.23 -8.01
CA MET A 341 -5.73 22.38 -8.14
C MET A 341 -4.45 23.20 -8.34
N ARG A 342 -4.52 24.31 -9.11
CA ARG A 342 -3.39 25.22 -9.29
C ARG A 342 -3.01 25.92 -7.98
N GLU A 343 -3.97 26.33 -7.17
CA GLU A 343 -3.71 26.94 -5.86
C GLU A 343 -3.05 25.94 -4.90
N ALA A 344 -3.57 24.72 -4.79
CA ALA A 344 -3.00 23.68 -3.93
C ALA A 344 -1.57 23.29 -4.36
N LEU A 345 -1.34 23.18 -5.67
CA LEU A 345 -0.01 22.92 -6.23
C LEU A 345 0.95 24.08 -5.96
N GLN A 346 0.49 25.34 -6.07
CA GLN A 346 1.29 26.51 -5.75
C GLN A 346 1.68 26.56 -4.27
N GLU A 347 0.76 26.22 -3.36
CA GLU A 347 1.05 26.15 -1.92
C GLU A 347 2.11 25.08 -1.62
N ALA A 348 1.95 23.87 -2.16
CA ALA A 348 2.91 22.79 -2.00
C ALA A 348 4.31 23.15 -2.56
N LEU A 349 4.36 23.79 -3.73
CA LEU A 349 5.60 24.26 -4.33
C LEU A 349 6.27 25.36 -3.48
N ALA A 350 5.48 26.25 -2.86
CA ALA A 350 6.00 27.31 -2.00
C ALA A 350 6.57 26.76 -0.68
N GLU A 351 5.94 25.74 -0.09
CA GLU A 351 6.47 25.05 1.08
C GLU A 351 7.77 24.31 0.77
N LEU A 352 7.81 23.61 -0.37
CA LEU A 352 9.03 22.95 -0.85
C LEU A 352 10.15 23.96 -1.11
N GLU A 353 9.86 25.07 -1.79
CA GLU A 353 10.82 26.15 -2.04
C GLU A 353 11.41 26.69 -0.74
N LYS A 354 10.57 26.94 0.26
CA LYS A 354 10.98 27.41 1.59
C LYS A 354 11.90 26.41 2.28
N SER A 355 11.53 25.12 2.28
CA SER A 355 12.33 24.04 2.86
C SER A 355 13.69 23.92 2.16
N VAL A 356 13.70 23.88 0.83
CA VAL A 356 14.92 23.79 0.02
C VAL A 356 15.83 24.98 0.28
N LYS A 357 15.29 26.19 0.35
CA LYS A 357 16.06 27.41 0.63
C LYS A 357 16.72 27.37 2.01
N GLU A 358 16.01 26.88 3.02
CA GLU A 358 16.57 26.69 4.36
C GLU A 358 17.76 25.72 4.34
N TRP A 359 17.60 24.58 3.67
CA TRP A 359 18.63 23.55 3.60
C TRP A 359 19.82 23.95 2.72
N MET A 360 19.59 24.65 1.62
CA MET A 360 20.65 25.23 0.79
C MET A 360 21.49 26.25 1.58
N GLY A 361 20.87 27.01 2.48
CA GLY A 361 21.59 27.89 3.41
C GLY A 361 22.52 27.15 4.39
N LYS A 362 22.33 25.83 4.58
CA LYS A 362 23.14 24.97 5.46
C LYS A 362 24.18 24.13 4.71
N LYS A 363 24.34 24.31 3.40
CA LYS A 363 25.20 23.49 2.53
C LYS A 363 26.63 23.36 3.03
N ASP A 364 27.25 24.46 3.44
CA ASP A 364 28.64 24.46 3.94
C ASP A 364 28.77 23.74 5.28
N LEU A 365 27.83 23.96 6.20
CA LEU A 365 27.78 23.25 7.47
C LEU A 365 27.60 21.73 7.28
N ILE A 366 26.73 21.33 6.36
CA ILE A 366 26.53 19.91 6.01
C ILE A 366 27.81 19.34 5.41
N LYS A 367 28.51 20.11 4.57
CA LYS A 367 29.79 19.71 3.98
C LYS A 367 30.84 19.48 5.07
N GLU A 368 30.98 20.38 6.03
CA GLU A 368 31.92 20.23 7.15
C GLU A 368 31.63 18.95 7.96
N ARG A 369 30.36 18.70 8.29
CA ARG A 369 29.94 17.48 9.01
C ARG A 369 30.19 16.22 8.20
N ALA A 370 29.91 16.25 6.90
CA ALA A 370 30.19 15.13 6.00
C ALA A 370 31.70 14.84 5.93
N ILE A 371 32.54 15.88 5.86
CA ILE A 371 34.01 15.75 5.88
C ILE A 371 34.49 15.12 7.18
N GLU A 372 33.95 15.54 8.32
CA GLU A 372 34.27 14.95 9.62
C GLU A 372 33.85 13.47 9.66
N TRP A 373 32.62 13.17 9.24
CA TRP A 373 32.10 11.81 9.15
C TRP A 373 32.97 10.89 8.28
N LEU A 374 33.43 11.35 7.12
CA LEU A 374 34.32 10.60 6.23
C LEU A 374 35.64 10.16 6.89
N ARG A 375 36.05 10.82 7.98
CA ARG A 375 37.27 10.50 8.75
C ARG A 375 37.03 9.53 9.91
N THR A 376 35.77 9.15 10.16
CA THR A 376 35.40 8.26 11.28
C THR A 376 35.35 6.79 10.86
N ASP A 377 35.47 5.89 11.84
CA ASP A 377 35.25 4.44 11.66
C ASP A 377 33.81 4.13 11.17
N ALA A 378 32.85 5.01 11.46
CA ALA A 378 31.48 4.86 10.99
C ALA A 378 31.41 4.93 9.45
N PHE A 379 32.22 5.79 8.82
CA PHE A 379 32.33 5.82 7.36
C PHE A 379 33.04 4.58 6.81
N GLU A 380 34.06 4.05 7.50
CA GLU A 380 34.70 2.81 7.06
C GLU A 380 33.70 1.65 6.99
N LYS A 381 32.83 1.53 8.01
CA LYS A 381 31.74 0.56 8.00
C LYS A 381 30.74 0.83 6.89
N TYR A 382 30.31 2.09 6.70
CA TYR A 382 29.45 2.51 5.60
C TYR A 382 30.03 2.10 4.24
N TYR A 383 31.33 2.35 4.02
CA TYR A 383 32.01 2.05 2.78
C TYR A 383 32.12 0.54 2.53
N ASP A 384 32.53 -0.23 3.54
CA ASP A 384 32.64 -1.68 3.47
C ASP A 384 31.27 -2.31 3.14
N ASP A 385 30.20 -1.87 3.81
CA ASP A 385 28.85 -2.40 3.59
C ASP A 385 28.29 -2.05 2.19
N ALA A 386 28.65 -0.88 1.64
CA ALA A 386 28.18 -0.43 0.32
C ALA A 386 28.90 -1.11 -0.86
N HIS A 387 30.17 -1.54 -0.68
CA HIS A 387 31.02 -2.00 -1.78
C HIS A 387 31.48 -3.46 -1.67
N VAL A 388 31.23 -4.14 -0.54
CA VAL A 388 31.59 -5.55 -0.34
C VAL A 388 30.33 -6.41 -0.41
N PRO A 389 30.16 -7.24 -1.46
CA PRO A 389 28.96 -8.06 -1.61
C PRO A 389 28.73 -9.02 -0.42
N ARG A 390 27.51 -9.05 0.14
CA ARG A 390 27.16 -9.93 1.28
C ARG A 390 27.38 -11.42 0.99
N TRP A 391 27.23 -11.89 -0.25
CA TRP A 391 27.48 -13.30 -0.60
C TRP A 391 28.94 -13.72 -0.37
N LEU A 392 29.89 -12.76 -0.44
CA LEU A 392 31.28 -13.01 -0.07
C LEU A 392 31.37 -13.41 1.42
N PHE A 393 30.57 -12.79 2.29
CA PHE A 393 30.47 -13.16 3.70
C PHE A 393 29.83 -14.54 3.91
N CYS A 394 28.86 -14.93 3.07
CA CYS A 394 28.26 -16.27 3.12
C CYS A 394 29.24 -17.37 2.72
N ILE A 395 30.06 -17.17 1.68
CA ILE A 395 31.12 -18.12 1.30
C ILE A 395 32.18 -18.22 2.41
N ILE A 396 32.50 -17.10 3.05
CA ILE A 396 33.41 -17.05 4.20
C ILE A 396 32.84 -17.82 5.40
N ALA A 397 31.54 -17.76 5.67
CA ALA A 397 30.92 -18.49 6.79
C ALA A 397 30.95 -20.02 6.62
N ILE A 398 31.07 -20.53 5.38
CA ILE A 398 31.04 -21.96 5.06
C ILE A 398 32.45 -22.60 5.12
N ILE A 399 33.52 -21.82 4.94
CA ILE A 399 34.90 -22.31 4.94
C ILE A 399 35.48 -22.25 6.37
N LYS A 400 36.41 -23.15 6.76
CA LYS A 400 36.85 -23.26 8.16
C LYS A 400 37.50 -21.95 8.70
N PRO A 401 37.16 -21.48 9.92
CA PRO A 401 37.54 -20.16 10.46
C PRO A 401 39.04 -19.81 10.51
N HIS A 402 39.93 -20.80 10.55
CA HIS A 402 41.38 -20.60 10.76
C HIS A 402 42.16 -20.38 9.45
N LEU A 403 41.75 -20.98 8.33
CA LEU A 403 42.33 -20.65 7.01
C LEU A 403 41.86 -19.26 6.51
N ILE A 404 40.73 -18.79 7.03
CA ILE A 404 40.07 -17.57 6.58
C ILE A 404 40.78 -16.32 7.05
N LYS A 405 41.32 -16.24 8.27
CA LYS A 405 41.86 -14.95 8.78
C LYS A 405 42.97 -14.39 7.90
N GLU A 406 43.88 -15.24 7.41
CA GLU A 406 44.96 -14.82 6.52
C GLU A 406 44.45 -14.52 5.11
N LEU A 407 43.68 -15.42 4.50
CA LEU A 407 43.13 -15.27 3.14
C LEU A 407 42.12 -14.10 3.03
N TYR A 408 41.30 -13.89 4.06
CA TYR A 408 40.40 -12.75 4.22
C TYR A 408 41.18 -11.45 4.38
N SER A 409 42.22 -11.42 5.22
CA SER A 409 43.04 -10.22 5.36
C SER A 409 43.81 -9.89 4.07
N HIS A 410 44.11 -10.89 3.24
CA HIS A 410 44.76 -10.72 1.93
C HIS A 410 43.76 -10.34 0.83
N ALA A 411 42.58 -10.97 0.75
CA ALA A 411 41.52 -10.68 -0.22
C ALA A 411 40.84 -9.33 0.06
N LYS A 412 40.58 -9.01 1.34
CA LYS A 412 40.12 -7.68 1.78
C LYS A 412 41.14 -6.60 1.39
N ARG A 413 42.44 -6.88 1.54
CA ARG A 413 43.53 -5.96 1.13
C ARG A 413 43.69 -5.81 -0.38
N ASN A 414 43.47 -6.86 -1.18
CA ASN A 414 43.82 -6.86 -2.61
C ASN A 414 42.66 -6.60 -3.57
N ILE A 415 41.41 -6.94 -3.21
CA ILE A 415 40.28 -6.92 -4.17
C ILE A 415 39.33 -5.73 -3.91
N PHE A 416 39.06 -5.38 -2.65
CA PHE A 416 38.04 -4.36 -2.29
C PHE A 416 38.60 -3.15 -1.53
N HIS A 417 39.78 -3.26 -0.91
CA HIS A 417 40.62 -2.11 -0.56
C HIS A 417 41.56 -1.77 -1.71
N SER A 418 41.00 -1.48 -2.87
CA SER A 418 41.71 -0.57 -3.74
C SER A 418 41.91 0.71 -2.92
N ARG A 419 43.11 0.89 -2.34
CA ARG A 419 43.49 2.13 -1.64
C ARG A 419 43.10 3.33 -2.48
N LYS A 420 43.14 3.16 -3.82
CA LYS A 420 42.65 4.10 -4.81
C LYS A 420 41.16 4.41 -4.65
N VAL A 421 40.24 3.45 -4.53
CA VAL A 421 38.80 3.74 -4.37
C VAL A 421 38.49 4.43 -3.04
N LYS A 422 39.06 3.92 -1.92
CA LYS A 422 38.93 4.60 -0.62
C LYS A 422 39.53 6.01 -0.68
N GLN A 423 40.69 6.17 -1.32
CA GLN A 423 41.30 7.47 -1.53
C GLN A 423 40.40 8.36 -2.40
N THR A 424 39.76 7.85 -3.45
CA THR A 424 38.80 8.61 -4.25
C THR A 424 37.60 9.09 -3.43
N CYS A 425 37.10 8.26 -2.50
CA CYS A 425 36.06 8.69 -1.56
C CYS A 425 36.58 9.70 -0.53
N LEU A 426 37.81 9.55 -0.03
CA LEU A 426 38.44 10.55 0.85
C LEU A 426 38.74 11.86 0.11
N ASP A 427 38.99 11.81 -1.19
CA ASP A 427 39.15 13.00 -2.01
C ASP A 427 37.84 13.81 -2.07
N LEU A 428 36.66 13.18 -1.87
CA LEU A 428 35.40 13.91 -1.68
C LEU A 428 35.45 14.84 -0.46
N ALA A 429 36.22 14.49 0.57
CA ALA A 429 36.36 15.35 1.75
C ALA A 429 37.07 16.66 1.42
N THR A 430 37.86 16.70 0.35
CA THR A 430 38.62 17.90 -0.04
C THR A 430 37.99 18.62 -1.22
N ARG A 431 37.46 17.86 -2.19
CA ARG A 431 37.00 18.37 -3.48
C ARG A 431 35.50 18.21 -3.70
N GLY A 432 34.83 17.44 -2.86
CA GLY A 432 33.41 17.15 -3.00
C GLY A 432 32.54 18.35 -2.72
N GLU A 433 31.36 18.33 -3.33
CA GLU A 433 30.31 19.32 -3.14
C GLU A 433 29.06 18.61 -2.61
N VAL A 434 28.37 19.22 -1.66
CA VAL A 434 27.07 18.73 -1.22
C VAL A 434 26.06 19.04 -2.31
N TRP A 435 25.34 18.04 -2.77
CA TRP A 435 24.20 18.22 -3.66
C TRP A 435 22.95 17.70 -2.96
N PHE A 436 21.83 18.39 -3.17
CA PHE A 436 20.50 17.89 -2.88
C PHE A 436 19.97 17.29 -4.19
N VAL A 437 19.53 16.04 -4.13
CA VAL A 437 19.07 15.28 -5.31
C VAL A 437 17.69 14.70 -5.06
N SER A 438 16.89 14.57 -6.11
CA SER A 438 15.60 13.90 -6.07
C SER A 438 15.76 12.44 -6.46
N SER A 439 14.96 11.56 -5.87
CA SER A 439 14.94 10.15 -6.24
C SER A 439 14.19 9.99 -7.56
N VAL A 440 14.74 9.22 -8.50
CA VAL A 440 14.05 8.81 -9.73
C VAL A 440 13.60 7.36 -9.61
N ILE A 441 14.55 6.45 -9.35
CA ILE A 441 14.28 5.04 -9.08
C ILE A 441 14.83 4.72 -7.71
N ALA A 442 13.96 4.34 -6.77
CA ALA A 442 14.37 3.84 -5.47
C ALA A 442 13.75 2.46 -5.22
N ASN A 443 14.57 1.52 -4.77
CA ASN A 443 14.10 0.19 -4.44
C ASN A 443 13.16 0.24 -3.22
N SER A 444 11.93 -0.26 -3.37
CA SER A 444 10.92 -0.30 -2.29
C SER A 444 11.39 -1.06 -1.04
N GLN A 445 12.39 -1.94 -1.17
CA GLN A 445 13.02 -2.64 -0.05
C GLN A 445 13.82 -1.71 0.88
N LEU A 446 14.18 -0.48 0.48
CA LEU A 446 14.86 0.49 1.36
C LEU A 446 14.09 0.72 2.66
N ARG A 447 12.75 0.62 2.63
CA ARG A 447 11.90 0.74 3.83
C ARG A 447 11.85 -0.54 4.66
N ARG A 448 11.93 -1.72 4.01
CA ARG A 448 11.80 -3.03 4.67
C ARG A 448 13.10 -3.51 5.30
N THR A 449 14.22 -3.23 4.64
CA THR A 449 15.56 -3.58 5.09
C THR A 449 16.41 -2.32 5.16
N PRO A 450 16.15 -1.43 6.15
CA PRO A 450 16.76 -0.12 6.21
C PRO A 450 18.28 -0.16 6.43
N ASP A 451 18.84 -1.29 6.84
CA ASP A 451 20.27 -1.53 7.00
C ASP A 451 20.99 -1.94 5.70
N GLN A 452 20.24 -2.20 4.62
CA GLN A 452 20.81 -2.67 3.35
C GLN A 452 21.05 -1.53 2.37
N TYR A 453 22.16 -1.61 1.66
CA TYR A 453 22.42 -0.77 0.50
C TYR A 453 21.69 -1.33 -0.72
N LEU A 454 20.89 -0.49 -1.34
CA LEU A 454 20.16 -0.83 -2.54
C LEU A 454 20.48 0.17 -3.64
N PRO A 455 20.61 -0.29 -4.90
CA PRO A 455 20.84 0.60 -6.03
C PRO A 455 19.65 1.53 -6.21
N ALA A 456 19.95 2.76 -6.59
CA ALA A 456 18.99 3.80 -6.89
C ALA A 456 19.51 4.71 -8.01
N LEU A 457 18.58 5.33 -8.71
CA LEU A 457 18.86 6.43 -9.62
C LEU A 457 18.37 7.72 -8.98
N VAL A 458 19.24 8.73 -8.90
CA VAL A 458 18.91 10.06 -8.38
C VAL A 458 19.24 11.13 -9.41
N LEU A 459 18.55 12.26 -9.36
CA LEU A 459 18.73 13.39 -10.26
C LEU A 459 19.05 14.67 -9.48
N GLY A 460 20.03 15.45 -9.93
CA GLY A 460 20.32 16.77 -9.37
C GLY A 460 20.89 17.75 -10.38
N ALA A 461 20.61 19.03 -10.17
CA ALA A 461 21.18 20.14 -10.94
C ALA A 461 22.61 20.47 -10.48
N GLU A 462 23.49 20.88 -11.39
CA GLU A 462 24.88 21.21 -11.06
C GLU A 462 25.03 22.50 -10.24
N SER A 463 24.27 23.53 -10.58
CA SER A 463 24.32 24.85 -9.95
C SER A 463 23.81 24.86 -8.51
N GLN A 464 22.94 23.91 -8.15
CA GLN A 464 22.37 23.76 -6.81
C GLN A 464 21.76 25.08 -6.28
N THR A 465 21.11 25.86 -7.17
CA THR A 465 20.23 26.96 -6.78
C THR A 465 18.84 26.41 -6.46
N THR A 466 18.04 27.13 -5.67
CA THR A 466 16.68 26.68 -5.31
C THR A 466 15.85 26.41 -6.57
N GLN A 467 15.88 27.32 -7.54
CA GLN A 467 15.16 27.18 -8.81
C GLN A 467 15.63 25.95 -9.61
N ASP A 468 16.94 25.76 -9.75
CA ASP A 468 17.48 24.65 -10.53
C ASP A 468 17.24 23.30 -9.86
N PHE A 469 17.25 23.25 -8.52
CA PHE A 469 16.85 22.08 -7.77
C PHE A 469 15.37 21.74 -7.99
N MET A 470 14.47 22.73 -7.90
CA MET A 470 13.04 22.53 -8.13
C MET A 470 12.77 22.00 -9.54
N LEU A 471 13.47 22.53 -10.55
CA LEU A 471 13.35 22.03 -11.91
C LEU A 471 13.90 20.60 -12.03
N ALA A 472 15.05 20.30 -11.43
CA ALA A 472 15.58 18.95 -11.39
C ALA A 472 14.61 17.98 -10.68
N HIS A 473 13.89 18.43 -9.65
CA HIS A 473 12.89 17.60 -8.98
C HIS A 473 11.71 17.28 -9.90
N ILE A 474 11.17 18.28 -10.61
CA ILE A 474 10.10 18.06 -11.60
C ILE A 474 10.55 17.06 -12.67
N VAL A 475 11.76 17.23 -13.21
CA VAL A 475 12.31 16.29 -14.20
C VAL A 475 12.53 14.89 -13.61
N ALA A 476 12.85 14.78 -12.31
CA ALA A 476 12.99 13.50 -11.65
C ALA A 476 11.66 12.74 -11.57
N GLU A 477 10.57 13.45 -11.25
CA GLU A 477 9.22 12.89 -11.24
C GLU A 477 8.80 12.45 -12.65
N MET A 478 9.09 13.26 -13.68
CA MET A 478 8.82 12.88 -15.08
C MET A 478 9.62 11.64 -15.50
N MET A 479 10.90 11.56 -15.13
CA MET A 479 11.73 10.38 -15.40
C MET A 479 11.21 9.14 -14.65
N ALA A 480 10.71 9.31 -13.42
CA ALA A 480 10.10 8.23 -12.65
C ALA A 480 8.81 7.75 -13.29
N ASP A 481 7.95 8.65 -13.77
CA ASP A 481 6.70 8.33 -14.46
C ASP A 481 6.94 7.56 -15.77
N ILE A 482 7.89 8.03 -16.59
CA ILE A 482 8.34 7.34 -17.81
C ILE A 482 8.83 5.92 -17.48
N TYR A 483 9.64 5.78 -16.43
CA TYR A 483 10.14 4.48 -15.99
C TYR A 483 9.05 3.52 -15.50
N MET A 484 7.98 4.07 -14.91
CA MET A 484 6.82 3.32 -14.45
C MET A 484 5.76 3.08 -15.55
N GLY A 485 6.04 3.45 -16.80
CA GLY A 485 5.11 3.28 -17.92
C GLY A 485 3.91 4.23 -17.89
N GLY A 486 3.95 5.30 -17.08
CA GLY A 486 2.83 6.24 -16.90
C GLY A 486 2.52 7.12 -18.11
N GLY A 487 3.40 7.16 -19.11
CA GLY A 487 3.27 7.97 -20.32
C GLY A 487 4.52 8.81 -20.59
N GLY A 488 4.43 9.81 -21.47
CA GLY A 488 5.50 10.79 -21.69
C GLY A 488 6.64 10.38 -22.62
N GLU A 489 6.77 9.10 -23.02
CA GLU A 489 7.83 8.67 -23.95
C GLU A 489 7.82 9.41 -25.29
N GLY A 490 6.62 9.71 -25.81
CA GLY A 490 6.47 10.46 -27.06
C GLY A 490 6.79 11.95 -26.91
N GLU A 491 6.61 12.51 -25.72
CA GLU A 491 6.85 13.94 -25.42
C GLU A 491 8.31 14.19 -25.03
N HIS A 492 8.93 13.22 -24.34
CA HIS A 492 10.29 13.29 -23.81
C HIS A 492 11.14 12.08 -24.25
N PRO A 493 11.32 11.87 -25.57
CA PRO A 493 11.96 10.66 -26.11
C PRO A 493 13.41 10.48 -25.63
N LYS A 494 14.10 11.56 -25.29
CA LYS A 494 15.48 11.48 -24.79
C LYS A 494 15.55 11.13 -23.30
N LEU A 495 14.54 11.51 -22.52
CA LEU A 495 14.39 10.99 -21.15
C LEU A 495 14.06 9.50 -21.19
N ALA A 496 13.16 9.07 -22.08
CA ALA A 496 12.85 7.66 -22.27
C ALA A 496 14.08 6.83 -22.67
N GLU A 497 14.88 7.32 -23.63
CA GLU A 497 16.16 6.68 -23.97
C GLU A 497 17.09 6.57 -22.76
N LEU A 498 17.19 7.62 -21.94
CA LEU A 498 17.99 7.61 -20.72
C LEU A 498 17.47 6.57 -19.70
N MET A 499 16.15 6.43 -19.57
CA MET A 499 15.48 5.52 -18.64
C MET A 499 15.41 4.06 -19.11
N SER A 500 15.64 3.79 -20.39
CA SER A 500 15.71 2.43 -20.95
C SER A 500 16.84 1.56 -20.38
N THR A 501 17.77 2.15 -19.60
CA THR A 501 18.90 1.45 -18.97
C THR A 501 18.82 1.54 -17.45
N ASP A 502 18.26 0.50 -16.84
CA ASP A 502 18.03 0.37 -15.39
C ASP A 502 19.19 -0.32 -14.64
N GLU A 503 20.15 -0.89 -15.37
CA GLU A 503 21.32 -1.53 -14.78
C GLU A 503 22.14 -0.54 -13.95
N TYR A 504 22.43 -0.89 -12.70
CA TYR A 504 23.27 -0.09 -11.81
C TYR A 504 24.74 -0.17 -12.24
N HIS A 505 25.35 1.01 -12.45
CA HIS A 505 26.79 1.14 -12.65
C HIS A 505 27.38 2.11 -11.63
N ALA A 506 28.32 1.62 -10.81
CA ALA A 506 28.97 2.43 -9.80
C ALA A 506 29.57 3.73 -10.39
N TRP A 507 29.16 4.86 -9.83
CA TRP A 507 29.59 6.22 -10.22
C TRP A 507 29.22 6.63 -11.64
N ARG A 508 28.28 5.93 -12.28
CA ARG A 508 27.71 6.36 -13.55
C ARG A 508 26.96 7.66 -13.34
N ARG A 509 27.32 8.65 -14.15
CA ARG A 509 26.71 9.97 -14.22
C ARG A 509 26.37 10.24 -15.68
N ARG A 510 25.12 10.56 -15.95
CA ARG A 510 24.59 10.84 -17.28
C ARG A 510 24.01 12.25 -17.27
N GLU A 511 24.42 13.07 -18.22
CA GLU A 511 23.86 14.41 -18.38
C GLU A 511 22.46 14.28 -18.97
N VAL A 512 21.49 14.94 -18.35
CA VAL A 512 20.12 14.98 -18.86
C VAL A 512 20.07 16.00 -20.01
N PRO A 513 19.40 15.69 -21.14
CA PRO A 513 19.33 16.60 -22.28
C PRO A 513 18.85 18.00 -21.86
N ALA A 514 19.52 19.04 -22.37
CA ALA A 514 19.27 20.43 -21.99
C ALA A 514 17.86 20.89 -22.39
N GLU A 515 17.37 20.38 -23.51
CA GLU A 515 16.03 20.60 -24.04
C GLU A 515 14.92 20.04 -23.13
N GLU A 516 15.19 19.01 -22.35
CA GLU A 516 14.25 18.39 -21.40
C GLU A 516 14.33 19.03 -20.00
N THR A 517 15.25 19.97 -19.82
CA THR A 517 15.59 20.59 -18.53
C THR A 517 15.60 22.12 -18.63
N ASN A 518 14.98 22.70 -19.66
CA ASN A 518 14.95 24.15 -19.92
C ASN A 518 16.35 24.82 -19.85
N GLY A 519 17.38 24.10 -20.28
CA GLY A 519 18.77 24.56 -20.28
C GLY A 519 19.52 24.37 -18.96
N VAL A 520 18.88 23.88 -17.90
CA VAL A 520 19.55 23.60 -16.61
C VAL A 520 20.38 22.32 -16.74
N ARG A 521 21.65 22.40 -16.38
CA ARG A 521 22.54 21.22 -16.41
C ARG A 521 22.21 20.27 -15.26
N CYS A 522 21.49 19.20 -15.58
CA CYS A 522 21.11 18.15 -14.65
C CYS A 522 21.87 16.85 -14.92
N PHE A 523 22.08 16.06 -13.87
CA PHE A 523 22.79 14.79 -13.95
C PHE A 523 22.04 13.66 -13.25
N ALA A 524 21.68 12.63 -14.02
CA ALA A 524 21.18 11.36 -13.49
C ALA A 524 22.37 10.53 -12.99
N MET A 525 22.33 10.09 -11.75
CA MET A 525 23.46 9.47 -11.04
C MET A 525 23.04 8.15 -10.40
N ASP A 526 23.80 7.11 -10.68
CA ASP A 526 23.61 5.81 -10.04
C ASP A 526 24.30 5.81 -8.67
N ILE A 527 23.53 5.57 -7.61
CA ILE A 527 24.00 5.62 -6.24
C ILE A 527 23.48 4.40 -5.45
N MET A 528 24.25 3.96 -4.45
CA MET A 528 23.74 3.04 -3.44
C MET A 528 23.15 3.84 -2.28
N LEU A 529 21.87 3.66 -2.00
CA LEU A 529 21.18 4.27 -0.86
C LEU A 529 21.02 3.27 0.28
N ARG A 530 21.02 3.76 1.52
CA ARG A 530 20.68 2.99 2.72
C ARG A 530 19.48 3.61 3.42
N GLY A 531 18.48 2.79 3.75
CA GLY A 531 17.19 3.27 4.28
C GLY A 531 17.28 4.01 5.61
N ASP A 532 18.14 3.57 6.53
CA ASP A 532 18.38 4.23 7.83
C ASP A 532 19.20 5.54 7.73
N CYS A 533 19.74 5.83 6.54
CA CYS A 533 20.45 7.06 6.21
C CYS A 533 19.57 8.05 5.45
N MET A 534 18.37 7.64 5.06
CA MET A 534 17.42 8.47 4.33
C MET A 534 16.89 9.61 5.22
N PRO A 535 16.62 10.78 4.61
CA PRO A 535 15.83 11.81 5.27
C PRO A 535 14.39 11.33 5.55
N PRO A 536 13.69 12.03 6.46
CA PRO A 536 12.24 11.95 6.57
C PRO A 536 11.55 12.12 5.20
N PRO A 537 10.45 11.40 4.91
CA PRO A 537 9.79 11.44 3.60
C PRO A 537 9.36 12.84 3.13
N ASP A 538 9.01 13.73 4.07
CA ASP A 538 8.61 15.12 3.87
C ASP A 538 9.76 16.06 3.50
N THR A 539 11.02 15.60 3.56
CA THR A 539 12.17 16.43 3.21
C THR A 539 12.25 16.71 1.70
N GLY A 540 11.73 15.82 0.85
CA GLY A 540 11.66 16.02 -0.61
C GLY A 540 13.00 15.92 -1.37
N PHE A 541 14.12 15.66 -0.69
CA PHE A 541 15.44 15.50 -1.32
C PHE A 541 16.33 14.54 -0.54
N ILE A 542 17.40 14.05 -1.17
CA ILE A 542 18.45 13.24 -0.58
C ILE A 542 19.76 14.04 -0.61
N PRO A 543 20.43 14.28 0.52
CA PRO A 543 21.73 14.94 0.52
C PRO A 543 22.84 13.94 0.14
N VAL A 544 23.64 14.31 -0.85
CA VAL A 544 24.76 13.50 -1.35
C VAL A 544 26.02 14.35 -1.45
N LEU A 545 27.18 13.72 -1.33
CA LEU A 545 28.49 14.33 -1.58
C LEU A 545 28.98 13.88 -2.95
N VAL A 546 29.21 14.85 -3.84
CA VAL A 546 29.47 14.66 -5.27
C VAL A 546 30.87 15.12 -5.60
N MET A 547 31.64 14.29 -6.32
CA MET A 547 32.90 14.72 -6.91
C MET A 547 32.64 15.59 -8.15
N PRO A 548 33.26 16.78 -8.27
CA PRO A 548 33.19 17.57 -9.50
C PRO A 548 33.68 16.77 -10.71
N GLY A 549 32.93 16.86 -11.82
CA GLY A 549 33.20 16.09 -13.04
C GLY A 549 32.79 14.62 -12.93
N LYS A 550 33.70 13.71 -13.32
CA LYS A 550 33.53 12.25 -13.21
C LYS A 550 34.14 11.77 -11.90
N GLY A 551 33.34 11.17 -11.04
CA GLY A 551 33.82 10.62 -9.77
C GLY A 551 32.69 10.09 -8.89
N PRO A 552 33.02 9.70 -7.65
CA PRO A 552 32.07 9.08 -6.76
C PRO A 552 30.97 10.04 -6.31
N VAL A 553 29.82 9.46 -6.01
CA VAL A 553 28.68 10.10 -5.35
C VAL A 553 28.34 9.25 -4.12
N VAL A 554 28.24 9.87 -2.96
CA VAL A 554 28.02 9.16 -1.69
C VAL A 554 26.86 9.82 -0.94
N GLN A 555 25.90 9.02 -0.48
CA GLN A 555 24.82 9.48 0.38
C GLN A 555 25.39 10.02 1.70
N ILE A 556 24.97 11.21 2.10
CA ILE A 556 25.31 11.77 3.42
C ILE A 556 24.22 11.26 4.38
N PRO A 557 24.56 10.49 5.44
CA PRO A 557 23.56 10.01 6.37
C PRO A 557 22.80 11.15 7.03
N TRP A 558 21.48 11.01 7.16
CA TRP A 558 20.63 12.08 7.69
C TRP A 558 21.04 12.58 9.08
N HIS A 559 21.51 11.69 9.96
CA HIS A 559 22.03 12.10 11.28
C HIS A 559 23.26 13.02 11.16
N VAL A 560 24.13 12.82 10.16
CA VAL A 560 25.27 13.72 9.87
C VAL A 560 24.77 15.08 9.40
N VAL A 561 23.74 15.09 8.53
CA VAL A 561 23.10 16.33 8.06
C VAL A 561 22.54 17.13 9.23
N GLN A 562 21.88 16.47 10.18
CA GLN A 562 21.31 17.07 11.39
C GLN A 562 22.37 17.44 12.44
N GLY A 563 23.58 16.86 12.38
CA GLY A 563 24.56 16.96 13.46
C GLY A 563 24.16 16.15 14.69
N ALA A 564 23.33 15.12 14.50
CA ALA A 564 22.91 14.17 15.51
C ALA A 564 23.93 13.01 15.62
N PRO A 565 24.06 12.38 16.80
CA PRO A 565 24.86 11.16 16.92
C PRO A 565 24.32 10.05 15.99
N PRO A 566 25.18 9.11 15.54
CA PRO A 566 24.74 7.97 14.76
C PRO A 566 23.62 7.23 15.50
N PRO A 567 22.56 6.78 14.80
CA PRO A 567 21.54 5.97 15.43
C PRO A 567 22.19 4.72 16.03
N MET A 568 21.82 4.38 17.27
CA MET A 568 22.29 3.14 17.88
C MET A 568 21.94 1.97 16.95
N PRO A 569 22.87 1.03 16.72
CA PRO A 569 22.57 -0.17 15.94
C PRO A 569 21.29 -0.79 16.50
N LYS A 570 20.24 -0.92 15.68
CA LYS A 570 19.07 -1.68 16.10
C LYS A 570 19.57 -3.05 16.53
N ALA A 571 19.15 -3.49 17.72
CA ALA A 571 19.47 -4.84 18.18
C ALA A 571 19.17 -5.80 17.03
N PRO A 572 20.10 -6.72 16.68
CA PRO A 572 19.88 -7.64 15.57
C PRO A 572 18.49 -8.26 15.77
N HIS A 573 17.64 -8.17 14.74
CA HIS A 573 16.29 -8.73 14.78
C HIS A 573 16.42 -10.13 15.36
N GLN A 574 15.95 -10.32 16.61
CA GLN A 574 15.94 -11.65 17.19
C GLN A 574 15.06 -12.47 16.24
N PRO A 575 15.58 -13.54 15.62
CA PRO A 575 14.73 -14.41 14.83
C PRO A 575 13.57 -14.80 15.71
N SER A 576 12.35 -14.63 15.19
CA SER A 576 11.13 -14.98 15.91
C SER A 576 11.34 -16.36 16.56
N PRO A 577 11.06 -16.53 17.85
CA PRO A 577 11.24 -17.82 18.50
C PRO A 577 10.52 -18.87 17.67
N PRO A 578 11.13 -20.05 17.44
CA PRO A 578 10.48 -21.11 16.68
C PRO A 578 9.10 -21.36 17.29
N PRO A 579 8.06 -21.60 16.47
CA PRO A 579 6.72 -21.83 16.96
C PRO A 579 6.77 -22.91 18.04
N MET A 580 6.24 -22.61 19.23
CA MET A 580 6.22 -23.58 20.31
C MET A 580 5.50 -24.83 19.82
N PRO A 581 6.06 -26.04 20.05
CA PRO A 581 5.37 -27.26 19.70
C PRO A 581 3.99 -27.26 20.38
N PRO A 582 2.94 -27.72 19.70
CA PRO A 582 1.60 -27.74 20.28
C PRO A 582 1.67 -28.49 21.61
N THR A 583 1.34 -27.79 22.70
CA THR A 583 1.19 -28.40 24.01
C THR A 583 0.06 -29.41 23.88
N GLY A 584 0.42 -30.70 23.80
CA GLY A 584 -0.53 -31.80 23.74
C GLY A 584 -1.43 -31.74 24.97
N GLY A 585 -2.63 -31.18 24.79
CA GLY A 585 -3.67 -31.20 25.80
C GLY A 585 -4.04 -32.64 26.06
N GLN A 586 -3.62 -33.18 27.20
CA GLN A 586 -4.21 -34.39 27.75
C GLN A 586 -5.67 -34.06 28.05
N GLY A 587 -6.58 -34.53 27.18
CA GLY A 587 -8.01 -34.44 27.42
C GLY A 587 -8.39 -35.10 28.76
N PRO A 588 -9.44 -34.63 29.42
CA PRO A 588 -9.88 -35.22 30.69
C PRO A 588 -10.25 -36.69 30.49
N PRO A 589 -9.96 -37.57 31.48
CA PRO A 589 -10.24 -38.99 31.37
C PRO A 589 -11.75 -39.25 31.28
N PRO A 590 -12.18 -40.28 30.52
CA PRO A 590 -13.58 -40.55 30.30
C PRO A 590 -14.28 -40.94 31.61
N LEU A 591 -15.45 -40.33 31.85
CA LEU A 591 -16.34 -40.68 32.94
C LEU A 591 -16.86 -42.10 32.74
N ARG A 592 -16.70 -42.96 33.75
CA ARG A 592 -17.26 -44.32 33.76
C ARG A 592 -18.78 -44.27 33.90
N PRO A 593 -19.52 -45.13 33.17
CA PRO A 593 -20.98 -45.14 33.21
C PRO A 593 -21.50 -45.73 34.52
N ARG A 594 -22.63 -45.19 35.00
CA ARG A 594 -23.59 -45.86 35.87
C ARG A 594 -24.90 -45.99 35.14
#